data_AF-A0A0R1VIN7-F1
#
_entry.id   AF-A0A0R1VIN7-F1
#
_cell.length_a   1.000
_cell.length_b   1.000
_cell.length_c   1.000
_cell.angle_alpha   90.00
_cell.angle_beta   90.00
_cell.angle_gamma   90.00
#
_symmetry.space_group_name_H-M   'P 1'
#
loop_
_entity.id
_entity.type
_entity.pdbx_description
1 polymer ?
#
loop_
_entity_poly.entity_id
_entity_poly.type
_entity_poly.pdbx_seq_one_letter_code
_entity_poly.pdbx_strand_id
1 'polypeptide(L)'
;MEKQRNLIIGSIVALIAVIFVVLNTSPVAINFGFFKVRLPLIVVLVVMVIIGMIIAWFFGRDSQEHKAKNKVAFFNKNKKKAE
;
A
#
# COMPACT_ATOMS: atom_id res chain seq x y z
N MET A 1 22.26 6.34 18.80
CA MET A 1 22.65 7.09 17.59
C MET A 1 21.94 6.61 16.32
N GLU A 2 21.76 5.30 16.11
CA GLU A 2 21.20 4.77 14.84
C GLU A 2 19.75 5.16 14.57
N LYS A 3 18.88 5.14 15.60
CA LYS A 3 17.49 5.60 15.48
C LYS A 3 17.38 7.09 15.16
N GLN A 4 18.21 7.93 15.77
CA GLN A 4 18.23 9.38 15.48
C GLN A 4 18.73 9.65 14.06
N ARG A 5 19.76 8.92 13.60
CA ARG A 5 20.23 8.98 12.20
C ARG A 5 19.10 8.62 11.22
N ASN A 6 18.37 7.54 11.49
CA ASN A 6 17.26 7.12 10.63
C ASN A 6 16.10 8.13 10.65
N LEU A 7 15.82 8.75 11.81
CA LEU A 7 14.83 9.83 11.92
C LEU A 7 15.23 11.06 11.11
N ILE A 8 16.50 11.49 11.19
CA ILE A 8 17.01 12.64 10.44
C ILE A 8 16.93 12.38 8.93
N ILE A 9 17.39 11.20 8.48
CA ILE A 9 17.32 10.81 7.06
C ILE A 9 15.86 10.75 6.60
N GLY A 10 14.97 10.16 7.39
CA GLY A 10 13.54 10.09 7.09
C GLY A 10 12.90 11.48 6.97
N SER A 11 13.25 12.41 7.86
CA SER A 11 12.79 13.80 7.77
C SER A 11 13.29 14.51 6.51
N ILE A 12 14.55 14.34 6.13
CA ILE A 12 15.10 14.94 4.90
C ILE A 12 14.36 14.38 3.67
N VAL A 13 14.15 13.06 3.62
CA VAL A 13 13.39 12.42 2.53
C VAL A 13 11.95 12.93 2.49
N ALA A 14 11.30 13.08 3.64
CA ALA A 14 9.95 13.64 3.71
C ALA A 14 9.89 15.09 3.21
N LEU A 15 10.85 15.93 3.58
CA LEU A 15 10.95 17.31 3.08
C LEU A 15 11.14 17.36 1.56
N ILE A 16 12.01 16.51 1.01
CA ILE A 16 12.21 16.38 -0.44
C ILE A 16 10.91 15.95 -1.12
N ALA A 17 10.20 14.96 -0.56
CA ALA A 17 8.91 14.53 -1.10
C ALA A 17 7.87 15.66 -1.12
N VAL A 18 7.78 16.48 -0.05
CA VAL A 18 6.88 17.64 0.00
C VAL A 18 7.24 18.66 -1.09
N ILE A 19 8.53 18.94 -1.30
CA ILE A 19 8.98 19.84 -2.39
C ILE A 19 8.54 19.28 -3.75
N PHE A 20 8.71 17.97 -3.99
CA PHE A 20 8.25 17.33 -5.22
C PHE A 20 6.73 17.47 -5.41
N VAL A 21 5.94 17.29 -4.35
CA VAL A 21 4.48 17.48 -4.41
C VAL A 21 4.15 18.92 -4.81
N VAL A 22 4.77 19.91 -4.17
CA VAL A 22 4.52 21.34 -4.45
C VAL A 22 4.92 21.71 -5.88
N LEU A 23 6.10 21.29 -6.33
CA LEU A 23 6.59 21.59 -7.68
C LEU A 23 5.79 20.88 -8.78
N ASN A 24 5.15 19.74 -8.47
CA ASN A 24 4.34 18.96 -9.40
C ASN A 24 2.83 19.14 -9.15
N THR A 25 2.43 20.32 -8.68
CA THR A 25 1.00 20.70 -8.54
C THR A 25 0.36 21.15 -9.86
N SER A 26 1.12 21.20 -10.96
CA SER A 26 0.59 21.58 -12.27
C SER A 26 -0.61 20.72 -12.66
N PRO A 27 -1.78 21.33 -12.97
CA PRO A 27 -2.99 20.59 -13.28
C PRO A 27 -2.86 19.92 -14.65
N VAL A 28 -2.92 18.58 -14.66
CA VAL A 28 -2.86 17.77 -15.87
C VAL A 28 -4.28 17.34 -16.25
N ALA A 29 -4.60 17.37 -17.54
CA ALA A 29 -5.88 16.87 -18.02
C ALA A 29 -5.87 15.34 -18.02
N ILE A 30 -6.77 14.74 -17.25
CA ILE A 30 -6.90 13.29 -17.11
C ILE A 30 -8.19 12.87 -17.80
N ASN A 31 -8.11 11.84 -18.64
CA ASN A 31 -9.24 11.30 -19.38
C ASN A 31 -9.73 10.01 -18.71
N PHE A 32 -10.98 10.00 -18.23
CA PHE A 32 -11.64 8.83 -17.64
C PHE A 32 -12.46 8.03 -18.67
N GLY A 33 -12.22 8.24 -19.96
CA GLY A 33 -12.97 7.63 -21.07
C GLY A 33 -14.24 8.39 -21.42
N PHE A 34 -15.01 8.84 -20.42
CA PHE A 34 -16.29 9.52 -20.61
C PHE A 34 -16.25 11.03 -20.31
N PHE A 35 -15.33 11.45 -19.45
CA PHE A 35 -15.17 12.84 -19.04
C PHE A 35 -13.70 13.16 -18.76
N LYS A 36 -13.35 14.44 -18.84
CA LYS A 36 -12.00 14.95 -18.57
C LYS A 36 -12.02 15.81 -17.33
N VAL A 37 -11.08 15.57 -16.42
CA VAL A 37 -10.89 16.38 -15.21
C VAL A 37 -9.47 16.92 -15.20
N ARG A 38 -9.28 18.20 -14.84
CA ARG A 38 -7.95 18.79 -14.64
C ARG A 38 -7.63 18.79 -13.16
N LEU A 39 -6.75 17.90 -12.76
CA LEU A 39 -6.26 17.79 -11.39
C LEU A 39 -4.73 17.59 -11.43
N PRO A 40 -4.01 17.96 -10.37
CA PRO A 40 -2.60 17.60 -10.26
C PRO A 40 -2.46 16.08 -10.27
N LEU A 41 -1.54 15.54 -11.08
CA LEU A 41 -1.41 14.09 -11.30
C LEU A 41 -1.18 13.33 -9.99
N ILE A 42 -0.41 13.91 -9.06
CA ILE A 42 -0.11 13.31 -7.76
C ILE A 42 -1.36 13.10 -6.90
N VAL A 43 -2.32 14.03 -6.94
CA VAL A 43 -3.57 13.91 -6.17
C VAL A 43 -4.36 12.70 -6.64
N VAL A 44 -4.47 12.51 -7.95
CA VAL A 44 -5.19 11.37 -8.53
C VAL A 44 -4.48 10.06 -8.24
N LEU A 45 -3.14 10.03 -8.32
CA LEU A 45 -2.35 8.85 -8.02
C LEU A 45 -2.51 8.41 -6.56
N VAL A 46 -2.45 9.35 -5.61
CA VAL A 46 -2.66 9.07 -4.18
C VAL A 46 -4.06 8.51 -3.94
N VAL A 47 -5.10 9.14 -4.50
CA VAL A 47 -6.49 8.66 -4.37
C VAL A 47 -6.65 7.24 -4.95
N MET A 48 -6.09 6.97 -6.13
CA MET A 48 -6.16 5.62 -6.73
C MET A 48 -5.46 4.56 -5.89
N VAL A 49 -4.28 4.87 -5.32
CA VAL A 49 -3.57 3.94 -4.43
C VAL A 49 -4.39 3.65 -3.18
N ILE A 50 -5.00 4.68 -2.56
CA ILE A 50 -5.86 4.50 -1.39
C ILE A 50 -7.07 3.60 -1.73
N ILE A 51 -7.74 3.85 -2.86
CA ILE A 51 -8.84 3.00 -3.34
C ILE A 51 -8.36 1.56 -3.54
N GLY A 52 -7.20 1.35 -4.18
CA GLY A 52 -6.61 0.03 -4.36
C GLY A 52 -6.30 -0.67 -3.03
N MET A 53 -5.80 0.04 -2.03
CA MET A 53 -5.55 -0.50 -0.69
C MET A 53 -6.84 -0.89 0.02
N ILE A 54 -7.90 -0.09 -0.11
CA ILE A 54 -9.22 -0.41 0.47
C ILE A 54 -9.80 -1.68 -0.17
N ILE A 55 -9.75 -1.78 -1.51
CA ILE A 55 -10.18 -2.99 -2.23
C ILE A 55 -9.34 -4.20 -1.81
N ALA A 56 -8.01 -4.07 -1.82
CA ALA A 56 -7.12 -5.15 -1.41
C ALA A 56 -7.36 -5.58 0.05
N TRP A 57 -7.68 -4.66 0.95
CA TRP A 57 -7.99 -4.98 2.34
C TRP A 57 -9.33 -5.72 2.47
N PHE A 58 -10.35 -5.33 1.71
CA PHE A 58 -11.65 -5.97 1.75
C PHE A 58 -11.59 -7.41 1.20
N PHE A 59 -10.88 -7.63 0.09
CA PHE A 59 -10.76 -8.93 -0.57
C PHE A 59 -9.59 -9.79 -0.05
N GLY A 60 -8.59 -9.19 0.60
CA GLY A 60 -7.39 -9.89 1.08
C GLY A 60 -7.59 -10.70 2.36
N ARG A 61 -8.74 -10.54 3.03
CA ARG A 61 -9.05 -11.27 4.28
C ARG A 61 -9.38 -12.75 4.04
N ASP A 62 -10.00 -13.08 2.91
CA ASP A 62 -10.42 -14.47 2.64
C ASP A 62 -9.24 -15.42 2.38
N SER A 63 -8.12 -14.94 1.83
CA SER A 63 -7.00 -15.82 1.46
C SER A 63 -6.12 -16.25 2.63
N GLN A 64 -6.05 -15.45 3.71
CA GLN A 64 -5.16 -15.71 4.84
C GLN A 64 -5.73 -16.78 5.79
N GLU A 65 -7.06 -16.84 5.94
CA GLU A 65 -7.71 -17.78 6.86
C GLU A 65 -7.57 -19.24 6.36
N HIS A 66 -7.67 -19.48 5.05
CA HIS A 66 -7.53 -20.83 4.48
C HIS A 66 -6.09 -21.37 4.54
N LYS A 67 -5.07 -20.50 4.39
CA LYS A 67 -3.66 -20.93 4.50
C LYS A 67 -3.28 -21.26 5.94
N ALA A 68 -3.79 -20.51 6.92
CA ALA A 68 -3.55 -20.79 8.33
C ALA A 68 -4.18 -22.13 8.77
N LYS A 69 -5.44 -22.41 8.39
CA LYS A 69 -6.12 -23.65 8.76
C LYS A 69 -5.48 -24.90 8.15
N ASN A 70 -5.11 -24.86 6.88
CA ASN A 70 -4.47 -25.99 6.21
C ASN A 70 -3.08 -26.31 6.78
N LYS A 71 -2.32 -25.28 7.18
CA LYS A 71 -1.01 -25.47 7.83
C LYS A 71 -1.18 -26.15 9.20
N VAL A 72 -2.10 -25.66 10.04
CA VAL A 72 -2.37 -26.26 11.36
C VAL A 72 -2.87 -27.71 11.22
N ALA A 73 -3.76 -28.00 10.27
CA ALA A 73 -4.26 -29.35 10.01
C ALA A 73 -3.14 -30.31 9.53
N PHE A 74 -2.23 -29.85 8.68
CA PHE A 74 -1.10 -30.65 8.20
C PHE A 74 -0.11 -30.99 9.33
N PHE A 75 0.23 -30.01 10.18
CA PHE A 75 1.13 -30.23 11.32
C PHE A 75 0.52 -31.20 12.35
N ASN A 76 -0.79 -31.07 12.64
CA ASN A 76 -1.45 -31.96 13.58
C ASN A 76 -1.55 -33.41 13.04
N LYS A 77 -1.77 -33.57 11.73
CA LYS A 77 -1.81 -34.89 11.07
C LYS A 77 -0.46 -35.61 11.14
N ASN A 78 0.66 -34.90 10.96
CA ASN A 78 1.99 -35.50 11.04
C ASN A 78 2.39 -35.86 12.47
N LYS A 79 2.02 -35.06 13.47
CA LYS A 79 2.30 -35.38 14.88
C LYS A 79 1.64 -36.69 15.32
N LYS A 80 0.38 -36.90 14.92
CA LYS A 80 -0.41 -38.11 15.27
C LYS A 80 0.06 -39.41 14.61
N LYS A 81 0.98 -39.33 13.63
CA LYS A 81 1.53 -40.49 12.91
C LYS A 81 2.90 -40.92 13.48
N ALA A 82 3.47 -40.12 14.39
CA ALA A 82 4.76 -40.37 15.03
C ALA A 82 4.62 -40.86 16.49
N GLU A 83 3.39 -40.93 17.01
CA GLU A 83 2.98 -41.57 18.27
C GLU A 83 2.37 -42.94 17.96
#